data_AF-T1KVI8-F1
#
_entry.id   AF-T1KVI8-F1
#
_cell.length_a   1.000
_cell.length_b   1.000
_cell.length_c   1.000
_cell.angle_alpha   90.00
_cell.angle_beta   90.00
_cell.angle_gamma   90.00
#
_symmetry.space_group_name_H-M   'P 1'
#
loop_
_entity.id
_entity.type
_entity.pdbx_description
1 polymer ?
#
loop_
_entity_poly.entity_id
_entity_poly.type
_entity_poly.pdbx_seq_one_letter_code
_entity_poly.pdbx_strand_id
1 'polypeptide(L)'
;MAPNLYKTVRLQTVNLDYAKFFRYLIKTIDLRFNEPKLRQIFGGKIEFRIVFSEIANGSLWLASNRELKLSLSTATSYALAHPQAFSSHWDAAIFLTGSNLHISKEDSVRRADVLGVAFVGSLCSKAVLCEVHDFDSIWVLLHELGHAFGAHHDSEVGCEDTTSIMSDSVGVFKTFWSDCAIKQFQDNMPETSQCLYNQKLGVVPDGFHMPEDLPGQVFTDLDVCRMGKSVNIIPAIRESCRKYTCQLRWFQWTTLALLEGTPCNNGGICCAGTCKSVEDCAKFYGVSSLNIKP
;
A
#
# COMPACT_ATOMS: atom_id res chain seq x y z
N MET A 1 -39.08 30.60 -26.92
CA MET A 1 -38.77 29.55 -25.93
C MET A 1 -37.38 29.02 -26.24
N ALA A 2 -36.44 29.18 -25.31
CA ALA A 2 -35.07 28.67 -25.48
C ALA A 2 -35.06 27.15 -25.22
N PRO A 3 -34.30 26.35 -25.99
CA PRO A 3 -34.24 24.90 -25.76
C PRO A 3 -33.47 24.62 -24.45
N ASN A 4 -34.07 23.80 -23.59
CA ASN A 4 -33.40 23.28 -22.41
C ASN A 4 -32.26 22.34 -22.82
N LEU A 5 -31.02 22.73 -22.52
CA LEU A 5 -29.84 21.88 -22.62
C LEU A 5 -29.81 20.92 -21.42
N TYR A 6 -30.30 19.70 -21.60
CA TYR A 6 -30.09 18.62 -20.62
C TYR A 6 -28.72 17.99 -20.86
N LYS A 7 -27.76 18.27 -19.98
CA LYS A 7 -26.46 17.59 -19.95
C LYS A 7 -26.59 16.36 -19.06
N THR A 8 -26.76 15.19 -19.65
CA THR A 8 -26.71 13.92 -18.92
C THR A 8 -25.28 13.68 -18.46
N VAL A 9 -24.97 14.02 -17.20
CA VAL A 9 -23.70 13.65 -16.58
C VAL A 9 -23.81 12.19 -16.18
N ARG A 10 -23.21 11.30 -17.00
CA ARG A 10 -22.97 9.91 -16.59
C ARG A 10 -21.89 9.95 -15.51
N LEU A 11 -22.30 9.95 -14.24
CA LEU A 11 -21.40 9.64 -13.13
C LEU A 11 -20.95 8.20 -13.33
N GLN A 12 -19.76 8.03 -13.90
CA GLN A 12 -19.10 6.73 -13.93
C GLN A 12 -18.54 6.54 -12.51
N THR A 13 -19.37 6.01 -11.60
CA THR A 13 -18.85 5.39 -10.39
C THR A 13 -17.89 4.30 -10.85
N VAL A 14 -16.59 4.50 -10.62
CA VAL A 14 -15.61 3.43 -10.78
C VAL A 14 -16.04 2.37 -9.78
N ASN A 15 -16.69 1.30 -10.27
CA ASN A 15 -17.10 0.17 -9.46
C ASN A 15 -15.80 -0.61 -9.16
N LEU A 16 -15.00 -0.08 -8.24
CA LEU A 16 -13.78 -0.71 -7.77
C LEU A 16 -14.21 -1.96 -7.00
N ASP A 17 -13.98 -3.11 -7.62
CA ASP A 17 -13.97 -4.39 -6.92
C ASP A 17 -12.86 -4.31 -5.86
N TYR A 18 -13.25 -4.20 -4.58
CA TYR A 18 -12.32 -4.09 -3.45
C TYR A 18 -11.36 -5.28 -3.37
N ALA A 19 -11.79 -6.47 -3.77
CA ALA A 19 -10.91 -7.64 -3.83
C ALA A 19 -9.84 -7.46 -4.93
N LYS A 20 -10.23 -6.89 -6.09
CA LYS A 20 -9.28 -6.52 -7.14
C LYS A 20 -8.31 -5.45 -6.65
N PHE A 21 -8.81 -4.38 -6.03
CA PHE A 21 -7.95 -3.33 -5.47
C PHE A 21 -6.93 -3.91 -4.48
N PHE A 22 -7.37 -4.74 -3.53
CA PHE A 22 -6.51 -5.37 -2.54
C PHE A 22 -5.39 -6.19 -3.18
N ARG A 23 -5.70 -7.04 -4.18
CA ARG A 23 -4.67 -7.82 -4.90
C ARG A 23 -3.61 -6.93 -5.55
N TYR A 24 -3.99 -5.79 -6.11
CA TYR A 24 -3.02 -4.86 -6.71
C TYR A 24 -2.25 -4.04 -5.68
N LEU A 25 -2.84 -3.75 -4.52
CA LEU A 25 -2.15 -3.14 -3.39
C LEU A 25 -1.06 -4.09 -2.83
N ILE A 26 -1.38 -5.38 -2.64
CA ILE A 26 -0.39 -6.39 -2.27
C ILE A 26 0.64 -6.58 -3.39
N LYS A 27 0.27 -6.40 -4.67
CA LYS A 27 1.20 -6.48 -5.79
C LYS A 27 2.24 -5.37 -5.74
N THR A 28 1.84 -4.13 -5.44
CA THR A 28 2.80 -3.05 -5.25
C THR A 28 3.72 -3.34 -4.06
N ILE A 29 3.20 -3.88 -2.95
CA ILE A 29 4.01 -4.29 -1.79
C ILE A 29 5.05 -5.33 -2.19
N ASP A 30 4.63 -6.39 -2.88
CA ASP A 30 5.53 -7.42 -3.41
C ASP A 30 6.65 -6.82 -4.26
N LEU A 31 6.32 -5.90 -5.17
CA LEU A 31 7.32 -5.22 -6.01
C LEU A 31 8.31 -4.39 -5.19
N ARG A 32 7.82 -3.61 -4.21
CA ARG A 32 8.66 -2.70 -3.41
C ARG A 32 9.56 -3.46 -2.44
N PHE A 33 9.11 -4.57 -1.85
CA PHE A 33 9.96 -5.42 -1.02
C PHE A 33 10.96 -6.28 -1.81
N ASN A 34 10.75 -6.46 -3.12
CA ASN A 34 11.64 -7.20 -4.01
C ASN A 34 12.52 -6.31 -4.89
N GLU A 35 12.76 -5.06 -4.50
CA GLU A 35 13.73 -4.21 -5.18
C GLU A 35 15.19 -4.69 -4.96
N PRO A 36 16.16 -4.30 -5.82
CA PRO A 36 17.50 -4.89 -5.83
C PRO A 36 18.21 -4.95 -4.48
N LYS A 37 18.23 -3.83 -3.73
CA LYS A 37 18.93 -3.74 -2.44
C LYS A 37 18.31 -4.66 -1.39
N LEU A 38 16.97 -4.71 -1.34
CA LEU A 38 16.25 -5.59 -0.42
C LEU A 38 16.46 -7.07 -0.75
N ARG A 39 16.40 -7.46 -2.03
CA ARG A 39 16.69 -8.85 -2.43
C ARG A 39 18.09 -9.30 -2.04
N GLN A 40 19.06 -8.39 -2.12
CA GLN A 40 20.43 -8.68 -1.72
C GLN A 40 20.51 -8.98 -0.22
N ILE A 41 19.91 -8.14 0.64
CA ILE A 41 19.97 -8.34 2.10
C ILE A 41 19.10 -9.53 2.55
N PHE A 42 18.02 -9.85 1.85
CA PHE A 42 17.17 -11.01 2.15
C PHE A 42 17.77 -12.32 1.65
N GLY A 43 18.85 -12.27 0.85
CA GLY A 43 19.43 -13.45 0.21
C GLY A 43 18.52 -14.09 -0.85
N GLY A 44 17.51 -13.36 -1.35
CA GLY A 44 16.49 -13.90 -2.24
C GLY A 44 15.29 -12.98 -2.44
N LYS A 45 14.24 -13.52 -3.09
CA LYS A 45 12.94 -12.84 -3.19
C LYS A 45 12.07 -13.22 -2.00
N ILE A 46 11.37 -12.25 -1.42
CA ILE A 46 10.25 -12.52 -0.50
C ILE A 46 9.00 -12.69 -1.35
N GLU A 47 8.28 -13.78 -1.19
CA GLU A 47 7.07 -14.03 -1.96
C GLU A 47 5.82 -13.69 -1.14
N PHE A 48 5.11 -12.62 -1.53
CA PHE A 48 3.85 -12.26 -0.88
C PHE A 48 2.72 -13.13 -1.43
N ARG A 49 2.05 -13.87 -0.55
CA ARG A 49 0.94 -14.76 -0.89
C ARG A 49 -0.29 -14.42 -0.08
N ILE A 50 -1.41 -14.24 -0.76
CA ILE A 50 -2.70 -14.10 -0.11
C ILE A 50 -3.23 -15.52 0.15
N VAL A 51 -3.13 -15.98 1.39
CA VAL A 51 -3.63 -17.31 1.79
C VAL A 51 -5.09 -17.24 2.26
N PHE A 52 -5.55 -16.04 2.64
CA PHE A 52 -6.92 -15.76 3.04
C PHE A 52 -7.23 -14.27 2.86
N SER A 53 -8.48 -13.96 2.52
CA SER A 53 -9.01 -12.61 2.57
C SER A 53 -10.50 -12.67 2.86
N GLU A 54 -10.97 -11.74 3.69
CA GLU A 54 -12.37 -11.59 4.03
C GLU A 54 -12.73 -10.10 3.94
N ILE A 55 -13.87 -9.81 3.32
CA ILE A 55 -14.49 -8.49 3.44
C ILE A 55 -15.52 -8.60 4.56
N ALA A 56 -15.13 -8.16 5.75
CA ALA A 56 -16.00 -8.22 6.91
C ALA A 56 -17.24 -7.34 6.69
N ASN A 57 -18.43 -7.92 6.84
CA ASN A 57 -19.71 -7.21 6.82
C ASN A 57 -19.95 -6.57 8.20
N GLY A 58 -19.07 -5.65 8.61
CA GLY A 58 -19.10 -4.98 9.92
C GLY A 58 -17.71 -4.77 10.54
N SER A 59 -17.64 -3.90 11.55
CA SER A 59 -16.42 -3.46 12.23
C SER A 59 -15.98 -4.39 13.39
N LEU A 60 -16.13 -5.71 13.26
CA LEU A 60 -15.90 -6.65 14.38
C LEU A 60 -14.51 -6.53 15.02
N TRP A 61 -13.51 -6.19 14.21
CA TRP A 61 -12.12 -6.00 14.62
C TRP A 61 -11.75 -4.53 14.87
N LEU A 62 -12.65 -3.58 14.57
CA LEU A 62 -12.43 -2.15 14.76
C LEU A 62 -13.04 -1.72 16.09
N ALA A 63 -12.28 -1.00 16.92
CA ALA A 63 -12.82 -0.51 18.18
C ALA A 63 -14.04 0.39 17.93
N SER A 64 -15.04 0.34 18.82
CA SER A 64 -16.28 1.13 18.67
C SER A 64 -16.01 2.63 18.59
N ASN A 65 -15.00 3.10 19.32
CA ASN A 65 -14.53 4.48 19.28
C ASN A 65 -13.52 4.75 18.17
N ARG A 66 -12.97 3.74 17.48
CA ARG A 66 -11.93 3.86 16.45
C ARG A 66 -10.61 4.44 16.97
N GLU A 67 -10.32 4.28 18.26
CA GLU A 67 -8.99 4.57 18.79
C GLU A 67 -7.99 3.59 18.18
N LEU A 68 -6.86 4.13 17.71
CA LEU A 68 -5.89 3.43 16.86
C LEU A 68 -5.29 2.19 17.56
N LYS A 69 -4.79 2.35 18.79
CA LYS A 69 -4.12 1.26 19.52
C LYS A 69 -5.08 0.15 19.92
N LEU A 70 -6.29 0.51 20.36
CA LEU A 70 -7.35 -0.42 20.72
C LEU A 70 -7.87 -1.17 19.49
N SER A 71 -8.01 -0.48 18.36
CA SER A 71 -8.39 -1.10 17.08
C SER A 71 -7.33 -2.11 16.62
N LEU A 72 -6.05 -1.77 16.71
CA LEU A 72 -4.94 -2.69 16.39
C LEU A 72 -4.95 -3.92 17.29
N SER A 73 -5.18 -3.73 18.60
CA SER A 73 -5.26 -4.83 19.57
C SER A 73 -6.42 -5.78 19.25
N THR A 74 -7.59 -5.22 18.89
CA THR A 74 -8.78 -6.00 18.51
C THR A 74 -8.55 -6.75 17.19
N ALA A 75 -7.94 -6.11 16.19
CA ALA A 75 -7.55 -6.74 14.93
C ALA A 75 -6.56 -7.89 15.13
N THR A 76 -5.54 -7.69 15.96
CA THR A 76 -4.58 -8.74 16.32
C THR A 76 -5.29 -9.91 17.00
N SER A 77 -6.18 -9.63 17.96
CA SER A 77 -6.95 -10.67 18.65
C SER A 77 -7.86 -11.44 17.69
N TYR A 78 -8.50 -10.76 16.73
CA TYR A 78 -9.30 -11.39 15.69
C TYR A 78 -8.47 -12.35 14.84
N ALA A 79 -7.31 -11.90 14.34
CA ALA A 79 -6.43 -12.74 13.52
C ALA A 79 -5.96 -13.99 14.26
N LEU A 80 -5.56 -13.85 15.53
CA LEU A 80 -5.08 -14.96 16.36
C LEU A 80 -6.18 -15.92 16.83
N ALA A 81 -7.42 -15.44 16.96
CA ALA A 81 -8.55 -16.25 17.43
C ALA A 81 -9.21 -17.10 16.34
N HIS A 82 -8.95 -16.82 15.06
CA HIS A 82 -9.60 -17.50 13.94
C HIS A 82 -8.71 -18.47 13.13
N PRO A 83 -7.65 -19.12 13.66
CA PRO A 83 -6.70 -19.91 12.86
C PRO A 83 -7.35 -21.04 12.06
N GLN A 84 -8.52 -21.55 12.48
CA GLN A 84 -9.25 -22.63 11.81
C GLN A 84 -10.10 -22.21 10.60
N ALA A 85 -10.40 -20.92 10.41
CA ALA A 85 -10.95 -20.42 9.15
C ALA A 85 -9.88 -20.44 8.03
N PHE A 86 -8.61 -20.45 8.44
CA PHE A 86 -7.45 -20.53 7.57
C PHE A 86 -7.00 -22.00 7.50
N SER A 87 -7.54 -22.76 6.53
CA SER A 87 -7.01 -24.10 6.19
C SER A 87 -5.50 -24.09 5.82
N SER A 88 -4.92 -22.90 5.71
CA SER A 88 -3.54 -22.55 5.44
C SER A 88 -2.96 -21.68 6.57
N HIS A 89 -1.76 -22.01 7.04
CA HIS A 89 -0.95 -21.14 7.90
C HIS A 89 -0.78 -19.72 7.30
N TRP A 90 -0.71 -18.69 8.14
CA TRP A 90 -0.41 -17.30 7.77
C TRP A 90 0.73 -16.72 8.62
N ASP A 91 1.56 -15.88 8.02
CA ASP A 91 2.72 -15.27 8.69
C ASP A 91 2.49 -13.82 9.12
N ALA A 92 1.70 -13.07 8.36
CA ALA A 92 1.35 -11.68 8.65
C ALA A 92 -0.14 -11.45 8.44
N ALA A 93 -0.74 -10.59 9.28
CA ALA A 93 -2.14 -10.20 9.18
C ALA A 93 -2.25 -8.71 8.86
N ILE A 94 -2.96 -8.36 7.79
CA ILE A 94 -3.17 -6.97 7.34
C ILE A 94 -4.65 -6.65 7.42
N PHE A 95 -5.01 -5.57 8.11
CA PHE A 95 -6.37 -5.07 8.25
C PHE A 95 -6.47 -3.69 7.61
N LEU A 96 -7.49 -3.54 6.77
CA LEU A 96 -7.75 -2.31 6.02
C LEU A 96 -9.12 -1.78 6.38
N THR A 97 -9.21 -0.50 6.74
CA THR A 97 -10.46 0.17 7.08
C THR A 97 -10.70 1.39 6.20
N GLY A 98 -11.95 1.63 5.79
CA GLY A 98 -12.36 2.92 5.23
C GLY A 98 -12.77 3.95 6.31
N SER A 99 -12.63 3.60 7.60
CA SER A 99 -13.00 4.48 8.72
C SER A 99 -11.79 5.21 9.27
N ASN A 100 -11.96 6.50 9.57
CA ASN A 100 -10.93 7.30 10.23
C ASN A 100 -10.65 6.78 11.65
N LEU A 101 -9.40 6.43 11.88
CA LEU A 101 -8.74 6.09 13.11
C LEU A 101 -8.20 7.37 13.75
N HIS A 102 -8.01 7.33 15.06
CA HIS A 102 -7.40 8.44 15.76
C HIS A 102 -6.59 8.00 16.96
N ILE A 103 -5.62 8.84 17.33
CA ILE A 103 -4.92 8.71 18.61
C ILE A 103 -5.53 9.71 19.60
N SER A 104 -5.88 9.22 20.79
CA SER A 104 -6.21 10.08 21.93
C SER A 104 -4.91 10.44 22.66
N LYS A 105 -4.59 11.73 22.82
CA LYS A 105 -3.49 12.17 23.69
C LYS A 105 -3.99 12.24 25.13
N GLU A 106 -3.18 11.76 26.08
CA GLU A 106 -3.52 11.64 27.52
C GLU A 106 -4.14 12.91 28.12
N ASP A 107 -3.76 14.11 27.62
CA ASP A 107 -4.17 15.39 28.20
C ASP A 107 -5.07 16.28 27.32
N SER A 108 -5.62 15.82 26.19
CA SER A 108 -6.47 16.74 25.39
C SER A 108 -7.54 16.09 24.51
N VAL A 109 -8.64 16.85 24.35
CA VAL A 109 -9.73 16.71 23.37
C VAL A 109 -9.22 16.70 21.90
N ARG A 110 -7.91 16.88 21.67
CA ARG A 110 -7.31 16.89 20.33
C ARG A 110 -7.00 15.46 19.87
N ARG A 111 -7.85 14.96 18.99
CA ARG A 111 -7.59 13.75 18.19
C ARG A 111 -6.65 14.12 17.04
N ALA A 112 -5.59 13.34 16.86
CA ALA A 112 -4.78 13.39 15.66
C ALA A 112 -5.21 12.22 14.76
N ASP A 113 -5.57 12.52 13.52
CA ASP A 113 -5.83 11.51 12.51
C ASP A 113 -4.50 10.85 12.13
N VAL A 114 -4.49 9.52 12.10
CA VAL A 114 -3.31 8.72 11.75
C VAL A 114 -3.76 7.64 10.78
N LEU A 115 -3.06 7.51 9.66
CA LEU A 115 -3.48 6.66 8.56
C LEU A 115 -3.15 5.17 8.74
N GLY A 116 -2.33 4.81 9.73
CA GLY A 116 -1.89 3.44 9.96
C GLY A 116 -1.22 3.22 11.29
N VAL A 117 -1.02 1.95 11.64
CA VAL A 117 -0.22 1.53 12.79
C VAL A 117 0.27 0.09 12.65
N ALA A 118 1.54 -0.11 13.03
CA ALA A 118 2.12 -1.40 13.35
C ALA A 118 3.10 -1.27 14.51
N PHE A 119 3.37 -2.38 15.21
CA PHE A 119 4.47 -2.43 16.16
C PHE A 119 5.77 -2.77 15.44
N VAL A 120 6.89 -2.18 15.88
CA VAL A 120 8.21 -2.54 15.36
C VAL A 120 8.50 -4.02 15.64
N GLY A 121 8.89 -4.75 14.58
CA GLY A 121 9.27 -6.15 14.66
C GLY A 121 8.12 -7.12 14.92
N SER A 122 6.90 -6.74 14.59
CA SER A 122 5.69 -7.50 14.94
C SER A 122 5.13 -8.40 13.85
N LEU A 123 5.81 -8.52 12.70
CA LEU A 123 5.33 -9.22 11.50
C LEU A 123 4.66 -10.56 11.82
N CYS A 124 5.32 -11.40 12.60
CA CYS A 124 4.90 -12.77 12.92
C CYS A 124 3.90 -12.92 14.07
N SER A 125 3.50 -11.83 14.73
CA SER A 125 2.78 -11.92 16.01
C SER A 125 1.63 -10.95 16.19
N LYS A 126 1.60 -9.86 15.42
CA LYS A 126 0.54 -8.84 15.49
C LYS A 126 0.06 -8.45 14.12
N ALA A 127 -1.14 -7.88 14.08
CA ALA A 127 -1.69 -7.32 12.87
C ALA A 127 -0.96 -6.02 12.48
N VAL A 128 -1.09 -5.65 11.22
CA VAL A 128 -0.86 -4.29 10.69
C VAL A 128 -2.23 -3.70 10.36
N LEU A 129 -2.49 -2.46 10.76
CA LEU A 129 -3.77 -1.79 10.53
C LEU A 129 -3.56 -0.49 9.75
N CYS A 130 -4.26 -0.32 8.63
CA CYS A 130 -4.21 0.91 7.84
C CYS A 130 -5.59 1.40 7.38
N GLU A 131 -5.73 2.71 7.28
CA GLU A 131 -6.81 3.38 6.58
C GLU A 131 -6.59 3.34 5.06
N VAL A 132 -7.65 3.05 4.32
CA VAL A 132 -7.64 3.00 2.86
C VAL A 132 -8.64 3.99 2.31
N HIS A 133 -8.12 5.07 1.74
CA HIS A 133 -8.91 6.12 1.11
C HIS A 133 -8.67 6.22 -0.39
N ASP A 134 -7.41 6.12 -0.80
CA ASP A 134 -6.98 6.12 -2.20
C ASP A 134 -5.68 5.30 -2.38
N PHE A 135 -5.02 5.43 -3.53
CA PHE A 135 -3.81 4.67 -3.82
C PHE A 135 -2.58 5.13 -3.02
N ASP A 136 -2.58 6.32 -2.41
CA ASP A 136 -1.46 6.72 -1.54
C ASP A 136 -1.47 5.93 -0.22
N SER A 137 -2.60 5.32 0.15
CA SER A 137 -2.67 4.34 1.26
C SER A 137 -1.73 3.13 1.05
N ILE A 138 -1.28 2.86 -0.18
CA ILE A 138 -0.23 1.85 -0.44
C ILE A 138 1.07 2.23 0.26
N TRP A 139 1.45 3.50 0.25
CA TRP A 139 2.69 3.97 0.87
C TRP A 139 2.61 3.96 2.39
N VAL A 140 1.42 4.27 2.93
CA VAL A 140 1.14 4.11 4.36
C VAL A 140 1.26 2.64 4.75
N LEU A 141 0.64 1.71 4.02
CA LEU A 141 0.75 0.29 4.33
C LEU A 141 2.18 -0.24 4.19
N LEU A 142 2.93 0.22 3.20
CA LEU A 142 4.37 -0.07 3.09
C LEU A 142 5.14 0.41 4.31
N HIS A 143 4.87 1.63 4.78
CA HIS A 143 5.47 2.18 5.98
C HIS A 143 5.17 1.32 7.22
N GLU A 144 3.91 0.97 7.45
CA GLU A 144 3.54 0.12 8.58
C GLU A 144 4.11 -1.31 8.46
N LEU A 145 4.20 -1.85 7.26
CA LEU A 145 4.92 -3.10 7.04
C LEU A 145 6.42 -2.96 7.34
N GLY A 146 7.03 -1.83 6.99
CA GLY A 146 8.41 -1.51 7.39
C GLY A 146 8.60 -1.59 8.91
N HIS A 147 7.68 -1.04 9.69
CA HIS A 147 7.67 -1.24 11.13
C HIS A 147 7.53 -2.73 11.49
N ALA A 148 6.56 -3.45 10.95
CA ALA A 148 6.39 -4.88 11.23
C ALA A 148 7.66 -5.70 10.96
N PHE A 149 8.41 -5.34 9.91
CA PHE A 149 9.69 -5.92 9.53
C PHE A 149 10.89 -5.48 10.40
N GLY A 150 10.71 -4.51 11.29
CA GLY A 150 11.70 -4.12 12.29
C GLY A 150 12.36 -2.76 12.06
N ALA A 151 11.90 -1.95 11.11
CA ALA A 151 12.42 -0.59 10.96
C ALA A 151 11.73 0.39 11.91
N HIS A 152 12.50 1.30 12.49
CA HIS A 152 12.04 2.55 13.10
C HIS A 152 11.95 3.65 12.03
N HIS A 153 11.40 4.81 12.40
CA HIS A 153 11.46 5.96 11.50
C HIS A 153 12.91 6.33 11.19
N ASP A 154 13.16 6.85 9.99
CA ASP A 154 14.50 7.28 9.58
C ASP A 154 15.08 8.34 10.55
N SER A 155 14.24 9.28 11.03
CA SER A 155 14.64 10.32 11.98
C SER A 155 15.03 9.77 13.36
N GLU A 156 14.46 8.63 13.78
CA GLU A 156 14.75 8.00 15.08
C GLU A 156 16.12 7.31 15.11
N VAL A 157 16.66 6.96 13.94
CA VAL A 157 17.97 6.28 13.79
C VAL A 157 19.06 7.21 13.24
N GLY A 158 18.81 8.53 13.27
CA GLY A 158 19.79 9.54 12.88
C GLY A 158 19.87 9.81 11.38
N CYS A 159 18.85 9.43 10.61
CA CYS A 159 18.75 9.71 9.18
C CYS A 159 17.74 10.82 8.92
N GLU A 160 18.21 11.98 8.47
CA GLU A 160 17.36 13.12 8.14
C GLU A 160 16.73 12.96 6.74
N ASP A 161 15.98 11.87 6.51
CA ASP A 161 15.20 11.65 5.29
C ASP A 161 13.71 11.92 5.55
N THR A 162 13.16 12.84 4.77
CA THR A 162 11.74 13.23 4.82
C THR A 162 10.98 12.80 3.57
N THR A 163 11.60 12.00 2.69
CA THR A 163 11.08 11.70 1.35
C THR A 163 11.00 10.21 1.04
N SER A 164 11.52 9.35 1.92
CA SER A 164 11.43 7.90 1.88
C SER A 164 10.12 7.37 2.47
N ILE A 165 9.88 6.07 2.31
CA ILE A 165 8.75 5.36 2.92
C ILE A 165 8.81 5.42 4.45
N MET A 166 9.99 5.25 5.08
CA MET A 166 10.13 5.19 6.55
C MET A 166 10.35 6.54 7.24
N SER A 167 10.17 7.67 6.54
CA SER A 167 10.14 8.97 7.21
C SER A 167 8.95 9.08 8.17
N ASP A 168 9.09 9.84 9.25
CA ASP A 168 8.06 10.09 10.29
C ASP A 168 6.86 10.95 9.85
N SER A 169 6.81 11.34 8.58
CA SER A 169 5.78 12.19 8.01
C SER A 169 5.06 11.48 6.87
N VAL A 170 3.76 11.75 6.74
CA VAL A 170 2.99 11.37 5.56
C VAL A 170 3.18 12.40 4.45
N GLY A 171 3.13 11.97 3.20
CA GLY A 171 3.20 12.91 2.09
C GLY A 171 3.58 12.30 0.75
N VAL A 172 3.47 13.15 -0.27
CA VAL A 172 3.81 12.85 -1.66
C VAL A 172 5.27 12.43 -1.76
N PHE A 173 5.61 11.68 -2.81
CA PHE A 173 6.97 11.27 -3.18
C PHE A 173 7.57 10.09 -2.40
N LYS A 174 6.96 9.64 -1.30
CA LYS A 174 7.43 8.56 -0.42
C LYS A 174 7.25 7.17 -1.02
N THR A 175 8.02 6.90 -2.06
CA THR A 175 7.86 5.74 -2.97
C THR A 175 9.06 4.77 -2.97
N PHE A 176 10.06 5.05 -2.14
CA PHE A 176 11.31 4.30 -2.08
C PHE A 176 11.78 4.12 -0.62
N TRP A 177 12.52 3.05 -0.37
CA TRP A 177 13.16 2.79 0.92
C TRP A 177 14.46 3.59 1.02
N SER A 178 14.69 4.23 2.17
CA SER A 178 15.97 4.89 2.46
C SER A 178 17.07 3.83 2.67
N ASP A 179 18.33 4.23 2.54
CA ASP A 179 19.45 3.35 2.90
C ASP A 179 19.44 2.98 4.39
N CYS A 180 18.85 3.83 5.23
CA CYS A 180 18.70 3.58 6.66
C CYS A 180 17.65 2.51 6.94
N ALA A 181 16.48 2.57 6.30
CA ALA A 181 15.49 1.51 6.38
C ALA A 181 16.07 0.16 5.90
N ILE A 182 16.80 0.16 4.79
CA ILE A 182 17.46 -1.04 4.25
C ILE A 182 18.44 -1.62 5.28
N LYS A 183 19.26 -0.79 5.92
CA LYS A 183 20.18 -1.23 6.97
C LYS A 183 19.43 -1.81 8.18
N GLN A 184 18.38 -1.14 8.64
CA GLN A 184 17.56 -1.64 9.75
C GLN A 184 16.93 -2.99 9.43
N PHE A 185 16.44 -3.20 8.20
CA PHE A 185 15.94 -4.51 7.77
C PHE A 185 17.02 -5.57 7.81
N GLN A 186 18.22 -5.27 7.31
CA GLN A 186 19.35 -6.20 7.36
C GLN A 186 19.70 -6.61 8.78
N ASP A 187 19.65 -5.65 9.72
CA ASP A 187 20.03 -5.88 11.12
C ASP A 187 18.92 -6.61 11.91
N ASN A 188 17.65 -6.28 11.68
CA ASN A 188 16.54 -6.71 12.54
C ASN A 188 15.72 -7.89 12.01
N MET A 189 15.61 -8.07 10.68
CA MET A 189 14.78 -9.14 10.09
C MET A 189 15.09 -10.56 10.59
N PRO A 190 16.35 -10.96 10.84
CA PRO A 190 16.65 -12.30 11.37
C PRO A 190 15.90 -12.64 12.67
N GLU A 191 15.53 -11.62 13.46
CA GLU A 191 14.76 -11.78 14.69
C GLU A 191 13.27 -11.51 14.48
N THR A 192 12.91 -10.48 13.72
CA THR A 192 11.53 -10.00 13.59
C THR A 192 10.68 -10.77 12.56
N SER A 193 11.32 -11.52 11.67
CA SER A 193 10.67 -12.19 10.53
C SER A 193 10.90 -13.71 10.51
N GLN A 194 11.20 -14.31 11.67
CA GLN A 194 11.52 -15.74 11.79
C GLN A 194 10.44 -16.67 11.20
N CYS A 195 9.17 -16.27 11.27
CA CYS A 195 8.07 -17.02 10.67
C CYS A 195 8.21 -17.19 9.15
N LEU A 196 8.87 -16.27 8.44
CA LEU A 196 9.03 -16.37 6.98
C LEU A 196 9.98 -17.49 6.56
N TYR A 197 10.83 -17.99 7.47
CA TYR A 197 11.86 -18.98 7.17
C TYR A 197 11.38 -20.41 7.47
N ASN A 198 11.79 -21.36 6.64
CA ASN A 198 11.64 -22.81 6.85
C ASN A 198 10.20 -23.34 6.95
N GLN A 199 9.22 -22.59 6.45
CA GLN A 199 7.83 -23.04 6.46
C GLN A 199 7.42 -23.72 5.15
N LYS A 200 6.50 -24.67 5.27
CA LYS A 200 5.82 -25.23 4.10
C LYS A 200 4.97 -24.13 3.49
N LEU A 201 5.26 -23.82 2.24
CA LEU A 201 4.46 -22.92 1.44
C LEU A 201 2.97 -23.30 1.52
N GLY A 202 2.16 -22.38 2.04
CA GLY A 202 0.71 -22.54 2.04
C GLY A 202 0.18 -22.68 0.61
N VAL A 203 -0.88 -23.48 0.46
CA VAL A 203 -1.63 -23.53 -0.80
C VAL A 203 -2.36 -22.20 -0.94
N VAL A 204 -2.11 -21.50 -2.05
CA VAL A 204 -2.87 -20.30 -2.40
C VAL A 204 -4.21 -20.75 -2.96
N PRO A 205 -5.35 -20.40 -2.32
CA PRO A 205 -6.65 -20.82 -2.85
C PRO A 205 -6.98 -20.12 -4.17
N ASP A 206 -7.81 -20.76 -4.98
CA ASP A 206 -8.27 -20.20 -6.26
C ASP A 206 -8.87 -18.80 -6.06
N GLY A 207 -8.46 -17.85 -6.90
CA GLY A 207 -8.89 -16.44 -6.83
C GLY A 207 -8.01 -15.54 -5.95
N PHE A 208 -7.04 -16.09 -5.21
CA PHE A 208 -6.04 -15.34 -4.43
C PHE A 208 -4.65 -15.28 -5.07
N HIS A 209 -4.48 -15.85 -6.26
CA HIS A 209 -3.26 -15.68 -7.03
C HIS A 209 -2.99 -14.20 -7.31
N MET A 210 -1.72 -13.82 -7.12
CA MET A 210 -1.25 -12.47 -7.41
C MET A 210 -1.38 -12.17 -8.90
N PRO A 211 -1.84 -10.97 -9.29
CA PRO A 211 -1.91 -10.59 -10.70
C PRO A 211 -0.51 -10.54 -11.31
N GLU A 212 -0.41 -11.01 -12.56
CA GLU A 212 0.81 -10.91 -13.35
C GLU A 212 1.02 -9.49 -13.88
N ASP A 213 -0.06 -8.83 -14.30
CA ASP A 213 -0.07 -7.46 -14.78
C ASP A 213 0.39 -6.48 -13.67
N LEU A 214 1.05 -5.39 -14.07
CA LEU A 214 1.34 -4.29 -13.16
C LEU A 214 0.09 -3.44 -12.86
N PRO A 215 -0.02 -2.81 -11.67
CA PRO A 215 -1.22 -2.05 -11.31
C PRO A 215 -1.58 -0.93 -12.29
N GLY A 216 -0.60 -0.21 -12.84
CA GLY A 216 -0.80 0.85 -13.84
C GLY A 216 -1.22 0.36 -15.23
N GLN A 217 -1.25 -0.96 -15.47
CA GLN A 217 -1.84 -1.58 -16.66
C GLN A 217 -3.34 -1.83 -16.49
N VAL A 218 -3.84 -1.68 -15.27
CA VAL A 218 -5.21 -2.02 -14.88
C VAL A 218 -5.96 -0.80 -14.36
N PHE A 219 -5.27 0.08 -13.66
CA PHE A 219 -5.77 1.36 -13.18
C PHE A 219 -5.07 2.47 -13.93
N THR A 220 -5.85 3.30 -14.60
CA THR A 220 -5.34 4.49 -15.29
C THR A 220 -4.88 5.53 -14.27
N ASP A 221 -4.08 6.49 -14.73
CA ASP A 221 -3.72 7.65 -13.92
C ASP A 221 -4.97 8.41 -13.43
N LEU A 222 -6.01 8.51 -14.26
CA LEU A 222 -7.31 9.05 -13.84
C LEU A 222 -8.01 8.19 -12.77
N ASP A 223 -7.85 6.87 -12.77
CA ASP A 223 -8.42 6.02 -11.71
C ASP A 223 -7.73 6.30 -10.37
N VAL A 224 -6.42 6.55 -10.39
CA VAL A 224 -5.66 7.00 -9.22
C VAL A 224 -6.23 8.31 -8.66
N CYS A 225 -6.60 9.27 -9.51
CA CYS A 225 -7.27 10.50 -9.07
C CYS A 225 -8.70 10.27 -8.55
N ARG A 226 -9.46 9.32 -9.11
CA ARG A 226 -10.89 9.09 -8.81
C ARG A 226 -11.10 8.27 -7.55
N MET A 227 -10.13 7.45 -7.16
CA MET A 227 -10.32 6.55 -6.05
C MET A 227 -10.68 7.32 -4.77
N GLY A 228 -11.74 6.88 -4.10
CA GLY A 228 -12.30 7.54 -2.92
C GLY A 228 -12.98 8.90 -3.17
N LYS A 229 -13.03 9.38 -4.41
CA LYS A 229 -13.43 10.76 -4.75
C LYS A 229 -14.57 10.77 -5.77
N SER A 230 -15.76 11.22 -5.35
CA SER A 230 -16.96 11.35 -6.20
C SER A 230 -17.00 12.68 -6.97
N VAL A 231 -15.93 13.03 -7.70
CA VAL A 231 -15.82 14.34 -8.37
C VAL A 231 -15.35 14.23 -9.81
N ASN A 232 -15.83 15.16 -10.65
CA ASN A 232 -15.30 15.35 -12.01
C ASN A 232 -13.88 15.91 -11.90
N ILE A 233 -12.91 15.20 -12.47
CA ILE A 233 -11.51 15.62 -12.51
C ILE A 233 -11.28 16.47 -13.76
N ILE A 234 -10.65 17.63 -13.58
CA ILE A 234 -10.19 18.53 -14.64
C ILE A 234 -8.64 18.47 -14.67
N PRO A 235 -7.95 19.02 -15.68
CA PRO A 235 -6.79 18.37 -16.30
C PRO A 235 -5.74 17.97 -15.24
N ALA A 236 -5.30 16.72 -15.30
CA ALA A 236 -4.24 16.24 -14.42
C ALA A 236 -2.87 16.58 -15.00
N ILE A 237 -1.95 17.02 -14.15
CA ILE A 237 -0.58 17.35 -14.53
C ILE A 237 0.30 16.17 -14.12
N ARG A 238 1.05 15.65 -15.09
CA ARG A 238 2.04 14.60 -14.86
C ARG A 238 3.43 15.19 -14.82
N GLU A 239 3.91 15.50 -13.62
CA GLU A 239 5.28 15.99 -13.44
C GLU A 239 6.30 14.85 -13.40
N SER A 240 5.98 13.74 -12.74
CA SER A 240 6.83 12.55 -12.69
C SER A 240 6.03 11.31 -12.26
N CYS A 241 6.66 10.14 -12.26
CA CYS A 241 6.05 8.93 -11.69
C CYS A 241 5.78 9.04 -10.18
N ARG A 242 6.47 9.95 -9.47
CA ARG A 242 6.26 10.21 -8.03
C ARG A 242 5.27 11.34 -7.76
N LYS A 243 4.85 12.05 -8.80
CA LYS A 243 4.08 13.28 -8.67
C LYS A 243 3.12 13.43 -9.83
N TYR A 244 1.87 13.15 -9.53
CA TYR A 244 0.75 13.33 -10.42
C TYR A 244 -0.30 14.17 -9.71
N THR A 245 -0.56 15.36 -10.23
CA THR A 245 -1.40 16.36 -9.61
C THR A 245 -2.76 16.41 -10.28
N CYS A 246 -3.82 16.10 -9.53
CA CYS A 246 -5.19 16.09 -10.00
C CYS A 246 -5.94 17.32 -9.51
N GLN A 247 -6.72 17.96 -10.38
CA GLN A 247 -7.66 19.00 -9.97
C GLN A 247 -9.02 18.38 -9.62
N LEU A 248 -9.43 18.55 -8.36
CA LEU A 248 -10.75 18.20 -7.86
C LEU A 248 -11.73 19.37 -8.07
N ARG A 249 -13.01 19.19 -7.71
CA ARG A 249 -13.99 20.29 -7.75
C ARG A 249 -13.53 21.47 -6.88
N TRP A 250 -13.93 22.69 -7.26
CA TRP A 250 -13.67 23.93 -6.51
C TRP A 250 -12.20 24.34 -6.38
N PHE A 251 -11.38 24.05 -7.40
CA PHE A 251 -9.94 24.38 -7.41
C PHE A 251 -9.12 23.73 -6.28
N GLN A 252 -9.65 22.66 -5.68
CA GLN A 252 -8.87 21.82 -4.79
C GLN A 252 -7.93 20.94 -5.60
N TRP A 253 -6.71 20.74 -5.10
CA TRP A 253 -5.70 19.92 -5.74
C TRP A 253 -5.31 18.77 -4.82
N THR A 254 -5.04 17.62 -5.40
CA THR A 254 -4.46 16.46 -4.71
C THR A 254 -3.29 15.98 -5.54
N THR A 255 -2.26 15.45 -4.88
CA THR A 255 -1.07 14.98 -5.55
C THR A 255 -0.77 13.59 -5.01
N LEU A 256 -0.55 12.66 -5.93
CA LEU A 256 -0.41 11.22 -5.67
C LEU A 256 0.79 10.69 -6.47
N ALA A 257 1.28 9.50 -6.13
CA ALA A 257 2.21 8.78 -6.99
C ALA A 257 1.48 8.01 -8.10
N LEU A 258 2.10 7.89 -9.27
CA LEU A 258 1.60 6.98 -10.30
C LEU A 258 1.97 5.54 -9.96
N LEU A 259 1.08 4.62 -10.31
CA LEU A 259 1.26 3.20 -10.06
C LEU A 259 2.34 2.59 -10.95
N GLU A 260 2.98 1.53 -10.48
CA GLU A 260 3.92 0.73 -11.28
C GLU A 260 3.27 0.27 -12.59
N GLY A 261 3.98 0.43 -13.70
CA GLY A 261 3.48 0.07 -15.03
C GLY A 261 2.66 1.17 -15.72
N THR A 262 2.38 2.30 -15.06
CA THR A 262 1.70 3.43 -15.71
C THR A 262 2.58 3.97 -16.84
N PRO A 263 2.08 4.15 -18.07
CA PRO A 263 2.86 4.73 -19.16
C PRO A 263 3.42 6.10 -18.79
N CYS A 264 4.68 6.38 -19.11
CA CYS A 264 5.34 7.65 -18.88
C CYS A 264 6.10 8.12 -20.14
N ASN A 265 6.85 9.22 -20.04
CA ASN A 265 7.51 9.86 -21.19
C ASN A 265 8.43 8.88 -21.94
N ASN A 266 8.65 9.13 -23.24
CA ASN A 266 9.55 8.35 -24.10
C ASN A 266 9.18 6.85 -24.22
N GLY A 267 7.90 6.51 -24.14
CA GLY A 267 7.42 5.12 -24.27
C GLY A 267 7.83 4.22 -23.09
N GLY A 268 8.25 4.81 -21.96
CA GLY A 268 8.56 4.10 -20.74
C GLY A 268 7.33 3.81 -19.88
N ILE A 269 7.58 3.14 -18.76
CA ILE A 269 6.61 2.91 -17.69
C ILE A 269 7.16 3.41 -16.34
N CYS A 270 6.26 3.79 -15.44
CA CYS A 270 6.60 4.11 -14.07
C CYS A 270 7.07 2.86 -13.34
N CYS A 271 8.28 2.91 -12.81
CA CYS A 271 8.97 1.80 -12.18
C CYS A 271 9.81 2.33 -11.01
N ALA A 272 9.45 1.93 -9.78
CA ALA A 272 10.10 2.43 -8.55
C ALA A 272 10.14 3.97 -8.49
N GLY A 273 9.01 4.63 -8.81
CA GLY A 273 8.92 6.10 -8.83
C GLY A 273 9.70 6.80 -9.96
N THR A 274 10.30 6.07 -10.90
CA THR A 274 11.03 6.66 -12.04
C THR A 274 10.49 6.16 -13.36
N CYS A 275 10.59 6.98 -14.41
CA CYS A 275 10.23 6.55 -15.76
C CYS A 275 11.36 5.69 -16.33
N LYS A 276 11.09 4.43 -16.67
CA LYS A 276 12.08 3.48 -17.20
C LYS A 276 11.54 2.78 -18.44
N SER A 277 12.43 2.26 -19.29
CA SER A 277 12.00 1.31 -20.33
C SER A 277 11.43 0.04 -19.68
N VAL A 278 10.60 -0.71 -20.41
CA VAL A 278 10.05 -1.99 -19.91
C VAL A 278 11.18 -2.97 -19.58
N GLU A 279 12.23 -3.00 -20.40
CA GLU A 279 13.41 -3.87 -20.20
C GLU A 279 14.19 -3.49 -18.94
N ASP A 280 14.46 -2.19 -18.72
CA ASP A 280 15.16 -1.73 -17.52
C ASP A 280 14.35 -1.97 -16.25
N CYS A 281 13.02 -1.86 -16.35
CA CYS A 281 12.14 -2.18 -15.23
C CYS A 281 12.13 -3.69 -14.92
N ALA A 282 12.12 -4.54 -15.95
CA ALA A 282 12.25 -6.00 -15.78
C ALA A 282 13.57 -6.37 -15.11
N LYS A 283 14.68 -5.78 -15.57
CA LYS A 283 16.01 -5.92 -14.95
C LYS A 283 16.02 -5.46 -13.49
N PHE A 284 15.40 -4.32 -13.19
CA PHE A 284 15.29 -3.79 -11.82
C PHE A 284 14.64 -4.80 -10.86
N TYR A 285 13.52 -5.43 -11.26
CA TYR A 285 12.88 -6.47 -10.44
C TYR A 285 13.49 -7.88 -10.60
N GLY A 286 14.53 -8.01 -11.42
CA GLY A 286 15.18 -9.28 -11.73
C GLY A 286 14.20 -10.33 -12.25
N VAL A 287 13.44 -9.95 -13.27
CA VAL A 287 12.56 -10.83 -14.06
C VAL A 287 12.97 -10.75 -15.53
N SER A 288 12.73 -11.81 -16.30
CA SER A 288 13.07 -11.86 -17.72
C SER A 288 12.23 -10.90 -18.56
N SER A 289 10.99 -10.69 -18.16
CA SER A 289 10.02 -9.83 -18.84
C SER A 289 8.94 -9.39 -17.87
N LEU A 290 8.32 -8.24 -18.15
CA LEU A 290 7.11 -7.78 -17.47
C LEU A 290 5.89 -8.08 -18.33
N ASN A 291 4.79 -8.45 -17.69
CA ASN A 291 3.51 -8.57 -18.38
C ASN A 291 2.92 -7.17 -18.59
N ILE A 292 3.18 -6.61 -19.78
CA ILE A 292 2.72 -5.29 -20.21
C ILE A 292 1.76 -5.51 -21.38
N LYS A 293 0.55 -4.97 -21.26
CA LYS A 293 -0.45 -5.02 -22.32
C LYS A 293 -0.10 -3.96 -23.39
N PRO A 294 -0.36 -4.25 -24.68
CA PRO A 294 -0.14 -3.31 -25.76
C PRO A 294 -0.89 -1.98 -25.58
#